data_AF-A0AAU7TD15-F1
#
_entry.id   AF-A0AAU7TD15-F1
#
_cell.length_a   1.000
_cell.length_b   1.000
_cell.length_c   1.000
_cell.angle_alpha   90.00
_cell.angle_beta   90.00
_cell.angle_gamma   90.00
#
_symmetry.space_group_name_H-M   'P 1'
#
loop_
_entity.id
_entity.type
_entity.pdbx_description
1 polymer ?
#
loop_
_entity_poly.entity_id
_entity_poly.type
_entity_poly.pdbx_seq_one_letter_code
_entity_poly.pdbx_strand_id
1 'polypeptide(L)'
;MVSVMSPVVWVLTIAGLLGLVAFDLVVIARRKHAVTIKDATRWVLFYVGLAGLFALGLFLFAPGQSGSEFVAGYVTEYSLSVDNLFVFVIIMARFAVPGPAQDKVLYVGIVVSMLLRAVFILAGAAAISAASWVFYVFGAFLVYTAVRLALEGESDPDDFKENAVLRGLRRILPLAQDYDGARLTTRANGRRQLTPLVIVIAAIGTANVIFALDSIPAIFGLTQDAYIVLTANAFALMGLRQLYFLIGGLLERIVYLNVGLSVILAFIGVKLIVEALHGSHIDDLGAIHLPHIGILTSLGFIVGTLFVTTVVSLVKSSYDSRRAAVRVKADD
;
A
#
# COMPACT_ATOMS: atom_id res chain seq x y z
N MET A 1 12.98 20.84 -9.23
CA MET A 1 11.59 21.02 -9.72
C MET A 1 10.77 21.65 -8.62
N VAL A 2 10.13 22.78 -8.93
CA VAL A 2 9.31 23.55 -7.99
C VAL A 2 7.95 22.85 -7.93
N SER A 3 7.54 22.33 -6.77
CA SER A 3 6.15 21.88 -6.62
C SER A 3 5.23 23.00 -7.07
N VAL A 4 4.15 22.66 -7.76
CA VAL A 4 3.24 23.69 -8.27
C VAL A 4 2.60 24.50 -7.12
N MET A 5 2.62 23.92 -5.91
CA MET A 5 2.15 24.54 -4.67
C MET A 5 3.21 25.38 -3.97
N SER A 6 2.76 26.49 -3.37
CA SER A 6 3.61 27.36 -2.55
C SER A 6 4.15 26.63 -1.30
N PRO A 7 5.31 27.04 -0.77
CA PRO A 7 5.84 26.48 0.49
C PRO A 7 4.85 26.59 1.66
N VAL A 8 3.99 27.62 1.67
CA VAL A 8 2.96 27.79 2.70
C VAL A 8 1.92 26.68 2.61
N VAL A 9 1.47 26.32 1.41
CA VAL A 9 0.53 25.20 1.20
C VAL A 9 1.15 23.89 1.66
N TRP A 10 2.43 23.65 1.36
CA TRP A 10 3.16 22.49 1.87
C TRP A 10 3.14 22.40 3.40
N VAL A 11 3.49 23.49 4.09
CA VAL A 11 3.52 23.52 5.55
C VAL A 11 2.14 23.29 6.13
N LEU A 12 1.10 23.94 5.59
CA LEU A 12 -0.28 23.77 6.03
C LEU A 12 -0.77 22.33 5.81
N THR A 13 -0.47 21.73 4.66
CA THR A 13 -0.86 20.35 4.35
C THR A 13 -0.14 19.35 5.24
N ILE A 14 1.17 19.48 5.44
CA ILE A 14 1.92 18.62 6.38
C ILE A 14 1.39 18.77 7.79
N ALA A 15 1.14 20.00 8.26
CA ALA A 15 0.56 20.25 9.57
C ALA A 15 -0.84 19.63 9.70
N GLY A 16 -1.68 19.72 8.67
CA GLY A 16 -2.99 19.08 8.61
C GLY A 16 -2.90 17.56 8.65
N LEU A 17 -2.01 16.94 7.87
CA LEU A 17 -1.77 15.50 7.87
C LEU A 17 -1.27 15.01 9.24
N LEU A 18 -0.29 15.70 9.84
CA LEU A 18 0.19 15.40 11.20
C LEU A 18 -0.91 15.56 12.24
N GLY A 19 -1.75 16.59 12.11
CA GLY A 19 -2.92 16.80 12.95
C GLY A 19 -3.93 15.66 12.83
N LEU A 20 -4.15 15.14 11.62
CA LEU A 20 -5.02 13.99 11.38
C LEU A 20 -4.43 12.69 11.96
N VAL A 21 -3.13 12.47 11.83
CA VAL A 21 -2.44 11.34 12.48
C VAL A 21 -2.54 11.44 14.01
N ALA A 22 -2.36 12.64 14.56
CA ALA A 22 -2.52 12.90 16.00
C ALA A 22 -3.97 12.69 16.46
N PHE A 23 -4.94 13.08 15.64
CA PHE A 23 -6.35 12.80 15.91
C PHE A 23 -6.62 11.29 15.93
N ASP A 24 -6.13 10.53 14.95
CA ASP A 24 -6.28 9.07 14.91
C ASP A 24 -5.62 8.43 16.15
N LEU A 25 -4.45 8.92 16.59
CA LEU A 25 -3.80 8.50 17.85
C LEU A 25 -4.69 8.67 19.07
N VAL A 26 -5.30 9.84 19.23
CA VAL A 26 -6.16 10.14 20.38
C VAL A 26 -7.41 9.27 20.34
N VAL A 27 -8.01 9.09 19.16
CA VAL A 27 -9.16 8.21 18.96
C VAL A 27 -8.82 6.77 19.31
N ILE A 28 -7.65 6.28 18.92
CA ILE A 28 -7.17 4.93 19.25
C ILE A 28 -6.93 4.78 20.74
N ALA A 29 -6.17 5.70 21.34
CA ALA A 29 -5.79 5.63 22.74
C ALA A 29 -7.00 5.62 23.69
N ARG A 30 -8.12 6.20 23.27
CA ARG A 30 -9.37 6.24 24.04
C ARG A 30 -10.32 5.07 23.75
N ARG A 31 -10.03 4.22 22.77
CA ARG A 31 -10.92 3.12 22.35
C ARG A 31 -10.74 1.92 23.29
N LYS A 32 -11.86 1.43 23.85
CA LYS A 32 -11.88 0.29 24.81
C LYS A 32 -12.51 -0.99 24.25
N HIS A 33 -13.06 -0.94 23.03
CA HIS A 33 -13.79 -2.03 22.41
C HIS A 33 -13.11 -2.43 21.10
N ALA A 34 -13.25 -3.70 20.72
CA ALA A 34 -12.78 -4.21 19.43
C ALA A 34 -13.45 -3.47 18.27
N VAL A 35 -12.74 -3.31 17.15
CA VAL A 35 -13.26 -2.64 15.96
C VAL A 35 -14.35 -3.49 15.31
N THR A 36 -15.58 -2.98 15.29
CA THR A 36 -16.68 -3.64 14.57
C THR A 36 -16.63 -3.30 13.07
N ILE A 37 -17.21 -4.15 12.22
CA ILE A 37 -17.37 -3.88 10.78
C ILE A 37 -18.04 -2.52 10.55
N LYS A 38 -19.09 -2.18 11.32
CA LYS A 38 -19.80 -0.89 11.21
C LYS A 38 -18.88 0.28 11.53
N ASP A 39 -18.06 0.17 12.58
CA ASP A 39 -17.10 1.21 12.92
C ASP A 39 -16.05 1.34 11.83
N ALA A 40 -15.49 0.23 11.35
CA ALA A 40 -14.53 0.20 10.27
C ALA A 40 -15.07 0.88 9.01
N THR A 41 -16.29 0.54 8.56
CA THR A 41 -16.93 1.18 7.39
C THR A 41 -17.07 2.69 7.56
N ARG A 42 -17.52 3.17 8.72
CA ARG A 42 -17.68 4.61 8.98
C ARG A 42 -16.35 5.35 8.90
N TRP A 43 -15.29 4.77 9.46
CA TRP A 43 -13.96 5.35 9.41
C TRP A 43 -13.37 5.33 8.00
N VAL A 44 -13.56 4.25 7.24
CA VAL A 44 -13.14 4.19 5.83
C VAL A 44 -13.85 5.28 5.03
N LEU A 45 -15.18 5.40 5.14
CA LEU A 45 -15.95 6.45 4.46
C LEU A 45 -15.51 7.85 4.87
N PHE A 46 -15.16 8.06 6.15
CA PHE A 46 -14.62 9.32 6.63
C PHE A 46 -13.30 9.68 5.94
N TYR A 47 -12.33 8.76 5.88
CA TYR A 47 -11.03 9.01 5.24
C TYR A 47 -11.14 9.15 3.72
N VAL A 48 -11.94 8.33 3.06
CA VAL A 48 -12.24 8.46 1.63
C VAL A 48 -12.92 9.80 1.34
N GLY A 49 -13.87 10.20 2.18
CA GLY A 49 -14.54 11.51 2.08
C GLY A 49 -13.57 12.68 2.25
N LEU A 50 -12.61 12.57 3.19
CA LEU A 50 -11.57 13.58 3.38
C LEU A 50 -10.64 13.68 2.17
N ALA A 51 -10.25 12.55 1.59
CA ALA A 51 -9.50 12.51 0.34
C ALA A 51 -10.29 13.13 -0.82
N GLY A 52 -11.60 12.87 -0.90
CA GLY A 52 -12.50 13.49 -1.88
C GLY A 52 -12.62 15.00 -1.73
N LEU A 53 -12.72 15.49 -0.48
CA LEU A 53 -12.71 16.93 -0.18
C LEU A 53 -11.38 17.58 -0.56
N PHE A 54 -10.26 16.90 -0.29
CA PHE A 54 -8.95 17.37 -0.71
C PHE A 54 -8.81 17.42 -2.23
N ALA A 55 -9.29 16.38 -2.94
CA ALA A 55 -9.35 16.36 -4.40
C ALA A 55 -10.18 17.52 -4.95
N LEU A 56 -11.36 17.78 -4.38
CA LEU A 56 -12.19 18.93 -4.76
C LEU A 56 -11.45 20.26 -4.54
N GLY A 57 -10.73 20.40 -3.42
CA GLY A 57 -9.86 21.55 -3.17
C GLY A 57 -8.79 21.72 -4.26
N LEU A 58 -8.17 20.63 -4.72
CA LEU A 58 -7.22 20.69 -5.83
C LEU A 58 -7.91 21.09 -7.15
N PHE A 59 -9.09 20.56 -7.47
CA PHE A 59 -9.81 20.95 -8.68
C PHE A 59 -10.20 22.44 -8.69
N LEU A 60 -10.52 23.01 -7.53
CA LEU A 60 -10.99 24.40 -7.42
C LEU A 60 -9.84 25.41 -7.30
N PHE A 61 -8.74 25.05 -6.63
CA PHE A 61 -7.70 25.99 -6.24
C PHE A 61 -6.31 25.67 -6.79
N ALA A 62 -6.06 24.44 -7.25
CA ALA A 62 -4.78 24.08 -7.86
C ALA A 62 -4.84 24.22 -9.39
N PRO A 63 -3.76 24.64 -10.04
CA PRO A 63 -3.74 24.81 -11.49
C PRO A 63 -3.67 23.47 -12.22
N GLY A 64 -4.17 23.47 -13.46
CA GLY A 64 -3.96 22.41 -14.43
C GLY A 64 -4.58 21.07 -14.05
N GLN A 65 -3.78 20.00 -14.15
CA GLN A 65 -4.23 18.61 -13.98
C GLN A 65 -4.04 18.08 -12.54
N SER A 66 -3.67 18.94 -11.58
CA SER A 66 -3.38 18.56 -10.19
C SER A 66 -4.48 17.73 -9.53
N GLY A 67 -5.76 18.09 -9.75
CA GLY A 67 -6.89 17.35 -9.21
C GLY A 67 -7.03 15.94 -9.81
N SER A 68 -6.90 15.81 -11.14
CA SER A 68 -6.95 14.50 -11.82
C SER A 68 -5.75 13.63 -11.48
N GLU A 69 -4.55 14.23 -11.36
CA GLU A 69 -3.34 13.55 -10.93
C GLU A 69 -3.47 13.03 -9.50
N PHE A 70 -4.02 13.84 -8.58
CA PHE A 70 -4.28 13.40 -7.21
C PHE A 70 -5.28 12.26 -7.17
N VAL A 71 -6.42 12.36 -7.87
CA VAL A 71 -7.42 11.28 -7.87
C VAL A 71 -6.83 10.00 -8.44
N ALA A 72 -6.09 10.07 -9.54
CA ALA A 72 -5.46 8.89 -10.14
C ALA A 72 -4.38 8.30 -9.23
N GLY A 73 -3.51 9.14 -8.66
CA GLY A 73 -2.51 8.73 -7.69
C GLY A 73 -3.14 8.11 -6.45
N TYR A 74 -4.17 8.74 -5.88
CA TYR A 74 -4.88 8.27 -4.69
C TYR A 74 -5.53 6.91 -4.94
N VAL A 75 -6.28 6.75 -6.04
CA VAL A 75 -6.91 5.46 -6.36
C VAL A 75 -5.85 4.38 -6.59
N THR A 76 -4.76 4.70 -7.28
CA THR A 76 -3.66 3.75 -7.52
C THR A 76 -3.03 3.32 -6.20
N GLU A 77 -2.63 4.28 -5.36
CA GLU A 77 -2.01 4.01 -4.06
C GLU A 77 -2.96 3.31 -3.10
N TYR A 78 -4.23 3.70 -3.06
CA TYR A 78 -5.23 3.07 -2.20
C TYR A 78 -5.43 1.61 -2.60
N SER A 79 -5.47 1.33 -3.90
CA SER A 79 -5.59 -0.04 -4.42
C SER A 79 -4.36 -0.88 -4.12
N LEU A 80 -3.15 -0.33 -4.33
CA LEU A 80 -1.89 -0.99 -3.98
C LEU A 80 -1.78 -1.20 -2.46
N SER A 81 -2.33 -0.29 -1.66
CA SER A 81 -2.31 -0.42 -0.20
C SER A 81 -3.18 -1.58 0.31
N VAL A 82 -4.25 -1.94 -0.41
CA VAL A 82 -5.05 -3.13 -0.09
C VAL A 82 -4.22 -4.40 -0.26
N ASP A 83 -3.33 -4.45 -1.26
CA ASP A 83 -2.39 -5.57 -1.40
C ASP A 83 -1.40 -5.61 -0.22
N ASN A 84 -0.90 -4.45 0.21
CA ASN A 84 -0.03 -4.38 1.40
C ASN A 84 -0.70 -4.96 2.66
N LEU A 85 -2.04 -4.87 2.79
CA LEU A 85 -2.76 -5.47 3.90
C LEU A 85 -2.68 -6.99 3.93
N PHE A 86 -2.60 -7.67 2.78
CA PHE A 86 -2.48 -9.13 2.75
C PHE A 86 -1.19 -9.59 3.43
N VAL A 87 -0.08 -8.96 3.10
CA VAL A 87 1.19 -9.28 3.75
C VAL A 87 1.15 -8.91 5.23
N PHE A 88 0.42 -7.87 5.63
CA PHE A 88 0.23 -7.56 7.05
C PHE A 88 -0.54 -8.66 7.78
N VAL A 89 -1.61 -9.20 7.17
CA VAL A 89 -2.36 -10.34 7.71
C VAL A 89 -1.47 -11.57 7.82
N ILE A 90 -0.74 -11.92 6.76
CA ILE A 90 0.14 -13.10 6.72
C ILE A 90 1.21 -13.00 7.80
N ILE A 91 1.85 -11.83 7.92
CA ILE A 91 2.84 -11.57 8.97
C ILE A 91 2.18 -11.70 10.36
N MET A 92 1.04 -11.06 10.60
CA MET A 92 0.37 -11.14 11.91
C MET A 92 -0.08 -12.56 12.28
N ALA A 93 -0.60 -13.31 11.31
CA ALA A 93 -1.00 -14.71 11.49
C ALA A 93 0.21 -15.59 11.80
N ARG A 94 1.29 -15.47 11.03
CA ARG A 94 2.53 -16.24 11.21
C ARG A 94 3.18 -15.99 12.57
N PHE A 95 3.14 -14.75 13.05
CA PHE A 95 3.65 -14.39 14.36
C PHE A 95 2.64 -14.61 15.50
N ALA A 96 1.45 -15.14 15.21
CA ALA A 96 0.37 -15.37 16.16
C ALA A 96 0.08 -14.13 17.03
N VAL A 97 -0.01 -12.95 16.40
CA VAL A 97 -0.19 -11.68 17.09
C VAL A 97 -1.56 -11.66 17.80
N PRO A 98 -1.59 -11.47 19.13
CA PRO A 98 -2.85 -11.41 19.87
C PRO A 98 -3.77 -10.31 19.34
N GLY A 99 -5.06 -10.60 19.20
CA GLY A 99 -6.07 -9.65 18.68
C GLY A 99 -5.98 -8.22 19.26
N PRO A 100 -5.89 -8.04 20.60
CA PRO A 100 -5.77 -6.71 21.20
C PRO A 100 -4.49 -5.94 20.83
N ALA A 101 -3.46 -6.62 20.33
CA ALA A 101 -2.20 -6.02 19.91
C ALA A 101 -2.17 -5.69 18.40
N GLN A 102 -3.03 -6.31 17.58
CA GLN A 102 -3.07 -6.11 16.12
C GLN A 102 -3.33 -4.64 15.74
N ASP A 103 -4.29 -4.01 16.41
CA ASP A 103 -4.60 -2.57 16.26
C ASP A 103 -3.35 -1.69 16.38
N LYS A 104 -2.54 -1.97 17.40
CA LYS A 104 -1.34 -1.19 17.71
C LYS A 104 -0.22 -1.47 16.72
N VAL A 105 -0.04 -2.73 16.34
CA VAL A 105 0.95 -3.14 15.33
C VAL A 105 0.65 -2.47 13.98
N LEU A 106 -0.61 -2.54 13.53
CA LEU A 106 -1.06 -1.89 12.29
C LEU A 106 -0.83 -0.38 12.33
N TYR A 107 -1.21 0.25 13.44
CA TYR A 107 -1.03 1.70 13.59
C TYR A 107 0.46 2.10 13.49
N VAL A 108 1.33 1.46 14.28
CA VAL A 108 2.77 1.78 14.25
C VAL A 108 3.36 1.45 12.88
N GLY A 109 2.92 0.34 12.27
CA GLY A 109 3.26 -0.03 10.90
C GLY A 109 2.93 1.08 9.92
N ILE A 110 1.69 1.57 9.90
CA ILE A 110 1.24 2.65 8.99
C ILE A 110 2.06 3.92 9.19
N VAL A 111 2.32 4.34 10.42
CA VAL A 111 3.13 5.55 10.69
C VAL A 111 4.54 5.39 10.17
N VAL A 112 5.19 4.26 10.47
CA VAL A 112 6.53 3.96 9.98
C VAL A 112 6.54 3.89 8.45
N SER A 113 5.55 3.23 7.85
CA SER A 113 5.38 3.15 6.40
C SER A 113 5.21 4.51 5.74
N MET A 114 4.43 5.41 6.34
CA MET A 114 4.17 6.75 5.82
C MET A 114 5.44 7.62 5.90
N LEU A 115 6.22 7.48 6.97
CA LEU A 115 7.53 8.15 7.11
C LEU A 115 8.55 7.62 6.09
N LEU A 116 8.67 6.29 5.97
CA LEU A 116 9.59 5.67 5.01
C LEU A 116 9.20 6.02 3.56
N ARG A 117 7.90 6.01 3.23
CA ARG A 117 7.40 6.46 1.92
C ARG A 117 7.70 7.93 1.68
N ALA A 118 7.51 8.82 2.66
CA ALA A 118 7.90 10.22 2.50
C ALA A 118 9.41 10.37 2.18
N VAL A 119 10.27 9.61 2.86
CA VAL A 119 11.72 9.57 2.57
C VAL A 119 11.98 9.08 1.15
N PHE A 120 11.37 7.98 0.72
CA PHE A 120 11.57 7.46 -0.64
C PHE A 120 10.97 8.36 -1.73
N ILE A 121 9.86 9.04 -1.47
CA ILE A 121 9.26 10.00 -2.41
C ILE A 121 10.19 11.20 -2.56
N LEU A 122 10.73 11.73 -1.47
CA LEU A 122 11.69 12.83 -1.53
C LEU A 122 12.99 12.43 -2.23
N ALA A 123 13.50 11.23 -1.94
CA ALA A 123 14.68 10.67 -2.61
C ALA A 123 14.42 10.36 -4.09
N GLY A 124 13.26 9.79 -4.42
CA GLY A 124 12.82 9.47 -5.77
C GLY A 124 12.57 10.72 -6.60
N ALA A 125 11.96 11.75 -6.02
CA ALA A 125 11.81 13.06 -6.65
C ALA A 125 13.18 13.69 -6.98
N ALA A 126 14.16 13.56 -6.07
CA ALA A 126 15.53 14.00 -6.33
C ALA A 126 16.20 13.17 -7.45
N ALA A 127 16.00 11.85 -7.47
CA ALA A 127 16.56 10.96 -8.49
C ALA A 127 15.95 11.17 -9.89
N ILE A 128 14.62 11.30 -9.99
CA ILE A 128 13.90 11.53 -11.26
C ILE A 128 14.25 12.91 -11.82
N SER A 129 14.44 13.92 -10.96
CA SER A 129 14.89 15.24 -11.39
C SER A 129 16.28 15.25 -12.03
N ALA A 130 17.06 14.16 -11.86
CA ALA A 130 18.40 14.03 -12.40
C ALA A 130 18.44 13.42 -13.81
N ALA A 131 17.42 12.68 -14.28
CA ALA A 131 17.35 12.21 -15.68
C ALA A 131 16.09 11.40 -16.09
N SER A 132 15.73 11.48 -17.37
CA SER A 132 14.71 10.65 -18.05
C SER A 132 15.02 9.14 -18.04
N TRP A 133 16.29 8.72 -17.92
CA TRP A 133 16.65 7.29 -17.92
C TRP A 133 16.13 6.52 -16.70
N VAL A 134 15.80 7.25 -15.62
CA VAL A 134 15.22 6.66 -14.40
C VAL A 134 13.87 6.01 -14.68
N PHE A 135 13.08 6.54 -15.62
CA PHE A 135 11.82 5.92 -16.03
C PHE A 135 12.02 4.59 -16.76
N TYR A 136 13.12 4.40 -17.49
CA TYR A 136 13.45 3.09 -18.07
C TYR A 136 13.72 2.05 -16.98
N VAL A 137 14.50 2.41 -15.96
CA VAL A 137 14.82 1.50 -14.85
C VAL A 137 13.57 1.13 -14.09
N PHE A 138 12.75 2.13 -13.76
CA PHE A 138 11.52 1.92 -13.03
C PHE A 138 10.48 1.13 -13.84
N GLY A 139 10.33 1.43 -15.13
CA GLY A 139 9.45 0.67 -16.00
C GLY A 139 9.90 -0.78 -16.18
N ALA A 140 11.19 -1.02 -16.39
CA ALA A 140 11.75 -2.37 -16.47
C ALA A 140 11.61 -3.13 -15.15
N PHE A 141 11.82 -2.47 -14.02
CA PHE A 141 11.63 -3.04 -12.68
C PHE A 141 10.18 -3.44 -12.46
N LEU A 142 9.21 -2.59 -12.80
CA LEU A 142 7.78 -2.89 -12.69
C LEU A 142 7.35 -4.07 -13.56
N VAL A 143 7.82 -4.13 -14.82
CA VAL A 143 7.55 -5.27 -15.70
C VAL A 143 8.16 -6.55 -15.12
N TYR A 144 9.38 -6.48 -14.59
CA TYR A 144 10.02 -7.59 -13.92
C TYR A 144 9.21 -8.06 -12.70
N THR A 145 8.80 -7.16 -11.80
CA THR A 145 7.99 -7.51 -10.64
C THR A 145 6.63 -8.06 -11.04
N ALA A 146 6.00 -7.50 -12.07
CA ALA A 146 4.74 -8.00 -12.60
C ALA A 146 4.86 -9.45 -13.10
N VAL A 147 5.88 -9.75 -13.89
CA VAL A 147 6.14 -11.10 -14.38
C VAL A 147 6.43 -12.04 -13.22
N ARG A 148 7.27 -11.62 -12.27
CA ARG A 148 7.61 -12.42 -11.10
C ARG A 148 6.37 -12.73 -10.25
N LEU A 149 5.53 -11.73 -9.99
CA LEU A 149 4.30 -11.86 -9.22
C LEU A 149 3.26 -12.76 -9.92
N ALA A 150 3.19 -12.71 -11.26
CA ALA A 150 2.36 -13.60 -12.05
C ALA A 150 2.85 -15.06 -12.03
N LEU A 151 4.17 -15.27 -12.00
CA LEU A 151 4.81 -16.59 -11.98
C LEU A 151 4.87 -17.23 -10.59
N GLU A 152 5.02 -16.43 -9.53
CA GLU A 152 5.01 -16.87 -8.13
C GLU A 152 3.56 -17.09 -7.60
N GLY A 153 2.56 -17.06 -8.48
CA GLY A 153 1.12 -17.03 -8.19
C GLY A 153 0.51 -18.21 -7.42
N GLU A 154 1.28 -19.20 -7.00
CA GLU A 154 0.87 -20.28 -6.09
C GLU A 154 2.02 -20.74 -5.16
N SER A 155 2.87 -19.83 -4.67
CA SER A 155 3.78 -20.20 -3.59
C SER A 155 2.97 -20.37 -2.29
N ASP A 156 3.03 -21.57 -1.72
CA ASP A 156 2.54 -21.94 -0.40
C ASP A 156 2.77 -20.79 0.62
N PRO A 157 1.79 -20.38 1.44
CA PRO A 157 1.94 -19.29 2.42
C PRO A 157 3.14 -19.47 3.38
N ASP A 158 3.71 -20.67 3.43
CA ASP A 158 4.88 -21.03 4.20
C ASP A 158 6.22 -20.50 3.62
N ASP A 159 6.31 -20.12 2.34
CA ASP A 159 7.57 -19.70 1.71
C ASP A 159 7.90 -18.20 1.85
N PHE A 160 7.35 -17.52 2.87
CA PHE A 160 7.95 -16.26 3.34
C PHE A 160 9.30 -16.60 3.97
N LYS A 161 10.35 -16.67 3.15
CA LYS A 161 11.73 -16.86 3.61
C LYS A 161 12.03 -15.80 4.67
N GLU A 162 12.45 -16.24 5.86
CA GLU A 162 12.88 -15.32 6.92
C GLU A 162 13.90 -14.34 6.34
N ASN A 163 13.44 -13.10 6.16
CA ASN A 163 14.24 -12.06 5.54
C ASN A 163 15.55 -11.93 6.35
N ALA A 164 16.69 -11.77 5.68
CA ALA A 164 17.99 -11.67 6.37
C ALA A 164 17.98 -10.58 7.47
N VAL A 165 17.17 -9.54 7.26
CA VAL A 165 16.86 -8.47 8.21
C VAL A 165 16.22 -8.99 9.51
N LEU A 166 15.24 -9.90 9.44
CA LEU A 166 14.61 -10.48 10.65
C LEU A 166 15.57 -11.36 11.45
N ARG A 167 16.38 -12.16 10.76
CA ARG A 167 17.42 -12.98 11.39
C ARG A 167 18.49 -12.11 12.06
N GLY A 168 18.86 -11.00 11.42
CA GLY A 168 19.73 -9.98 11.99
C GLY A 168 19.13 -9.33 13.25
N LEU A 169 17.87 -8.88 13.19
CA LEU A 169 17.19 -8.25 14.32
C LEU A 169 17.11 -9.18 15.55
N ARG A 170 16.77 -10.46 15.36
CA ARG A 170 16.71 -11.44 16.46
C ARG A 170 18.05 -11.68 17.14
N ARG A 171 19.16 -11.52 16.42
CA ARG A 171 20.51 -11.74 16.94
C ARG A 171 21.03 -10.56 17.77
N ILE A 172 20.54 -9.35 17.49
CA ILE A 172 21.03 -8.10 18.09
C ILE A 172 20.09 -7.62 19.22
N LEU A 173 18.79 -7.85 19.09
CA LEU A 173 17.79 -7.30 20.02
C LEU A 173 17.50 -8.27 21.18
N PRO A 174 17.46 -7.78 22.44
CA PRO A 174 17.05 -8.60 23.58
C PRO A 174 15.54 -8.82 23.54
N LEU A 175 15.11 -9.98 23.03
CA LEU A 175 13.71 -10.32 22.82
C LEU A 175 13.17 -11.23 23.92
N ALA A 176 12.00 -10.89 24.43
CA ALA A 176 11.20 -11.78 25.26
C ALA A 176 10.57 -12.90 24.41
N GLN A 177 10.36 -14.07 25.02
CA GLN A 177 9.75 -15.22 24.33
C GLN A 177 8.24 -15.01 24.12
N ASP A 178 7.57 -14.38 25.08
CA ASP A 178 6.11 -14.24 25.08
C ASP A 178 5.64 -12.81 24.82
N TYR A 179 4.40 -12.71 24.36
CA TYR A 179 3.68 -11.44 24.26
C TYR A 179 3.23 -10.94 25.65
N ASP A 180 3.50 -9.66 25.94
CA ASP A 180 2.98 -8.95 27.12
C ASP A 180 1.87 -7.97 26.67
N GLY A 181 0.72 -8.53 26.32
CA GLY A 181 -0.41 -7.77 25.76
C GLY A 181 -0.01 -6.94 24.55
N ALA A 182 -0.32 -5.63 24.58
CA ALA A 182 0.05 -4.67 23.54
C ALA A 182 1.33 -3.85 23.89
N ARG A 183 2.15 -4.30 24.84
CA ARG A 183 3.37 -3.58 25.24
C ARG A 183 4.52 -3.92 24.29
N LEU A 184 5.26 -2.90 23.84
CA LEU A 184 6.44 -3.08 22.97
C LEU A 184 7.70 -3.48 23.75
N THR A 185 7.74 -3.17 25.05
CA THR A 185 8.81 -3.56 25.95
C THR A 185 8.22 -4.22 27.18
N THR A 186 8.85 -5.29 27.63
CA THR A 186 8.53 -5.96 28.90
C THR A 186 9.78 -6.09 29.77
N ARG A 187 9.60 -6.50 31.02
CA ARG A 187 10.70 -6.92 31.89
C ARG A 187 10.62 -8.44 32.03
N ALA A 188 11.58 -9.14 31.46
CA ALA A 188 11.75 -10.58 31.60
C ALA A 188 13.16 -10.86 32.15
N ASN A 189 13.27 -11.77 33.11
CA ASN A 189 14.53 -12.13 33.76
C ASN A 189 15.31 -10.91 34.33
N GLY A 190 14.60 -9.98 34.96
CA GLY A 190 15.20 -8.78 35.60
C GLY A 190 15.76 -7.73 34.63
N ARG A 191 15.69 -7.94 33.32
CA ARG A 191 16.18 -6.99 32.29
C ARG A 191 15.01 -6.51 31.42
N ARG A 192 15.14 -5.29 30.89
CA ARG A 192 14.19 -4.75 29.92
C ARG A 192 14.43 -5.44 28.58
N GLN A 193 13.39 -6.06 28.03
CA GLN A 193 13.42 -6.78 26.77
C GLN A 193 12.32 -6.24 25.84
N LEU A 194 12.53 -6.37 24.54
CA LEU A 194 11.54 -6.07 23.52
C LEU A 194 10.59 -7.25 23.37
N THR A 195 9.30 -6.99 23.20
CA THR A 195 8.33 -8.08 22.94
C THR A 195 8.41 -8.50 21.46
N PRO A 196 7.89 -9.69 21.10
CA PRO A 196 7.85 -10.12 19.70
C PRO A 196 7.12 -9.13 18.77
N LEU A 197 6.25 -8.26 19.30
CA LEU A 197 5.59 -7.18 18.54
C LEU A 197 6.56 -6.26 17.81
N VAL A 198 7.76 -6.05 18.34
CA VAL A 198 8.77 -5.19 17.69
C VAL A 198 9.30 -5.84 16.42
N ILE A 199 9.46 -7.17 16.42
CA ILE A 199 9.83 -7.94 15.22
C ILE A 199 8.72 -7.87 14.19
N VAL A 200 7.47 -7.99 14.61
CA VAL A 200 6.30 -7.91 13.73
C VAL A 200 6.22 -6.54 13.07
N ILE A 201 6.37 -5.46 13.84
CA ILE A 201 6.39 -4.09 13.32
C ILE A 201 7.55 -3.89 12.33
N ALA A 202 8.73 -4.43 12.65
CA ALA A 202 9.87 -4.36 11.74
C ALA A 202 9.65 -5.18 10.46
N ALA A 203 9.00 -6.34 10.55
CA ALA A 203 8.63 -7.17 9.40
C ALA A 203 7.65 -6.43 8.48
N ILE A 204 6.61 -5.84 9.05
CA ILE A 204 5.64 -4.99 8.35
C ILE A 204 6.33 -3.80 7.69
N GLY A 205 7.21 -3.09 8.41
CA GLY A 205 7.97 -1.98 7.86
C GLY A 205 8.88 -2.40 6.70
N THR A 206 9.53 -3.56 6.82
CA THR A 206 10.39 -4.12 5.76
C THR A 206 9.57 -4.51 4.53
N ALA A 207 8.43 -5.19 4.72
CA ALA A 207 7.52 -5.53 3.63
C ALA A 207 7.03 -4.26 2.92
N ASN A 208 6.68 -3.22 3.68
CA ASN A 208 6.28 -1.94 3.10
C ASN A 208 7.39 -1.25 2.30
N VAL A 209 8.65 -1.35 2.72
CA VAL A 209 9.79 -0.86 1.93
C VAL A 209 9.87 -1.61 0.60
N ILE A 210 9.72 -2.93 0.62
CA ILE A 210 9.73 -3.75 -0.60
C ILE A 210 8.57 -3.34 -1.51
N PHE A 211 7.36 -3.16 -0.99
CA PHE A 211 6.21 -2.68 -1.76
C PHE A 211 6.31 -1.24 -2.24
N ALA A 212 7.08 -0.41 -1.52
CA ALA A 212 7.38 0.95 -1.96
C ALA A 212 8.19 0.93 -3.27
N LEU A 213 8.95 -0.13 -3.54
CA LEU A 213 9.70 -0.27 -4.79
C LEU A 213 8.77 -0.42 -6.01
N ASP A 214 7.57 -0.96 -5.85
CA ASP A 214 6.59 -1.08 -6.93
C ASP A 214 5.65 0.14 -6.99
N SER A 215 5.20 0.60 -5.83
CA SER A 215 4.21 1.70 -5.77
C SER A 215 4.78 3.08 -6.09
N ILE A 216 6.05 3.35 -5.76
CA ILE A 216 6.67 4.66 -6.01
C ILE A 216 6.89 4.91 -7.52
N PRO A 217 7.47 3.99 -8.28
CA PRO A 217 7.50 4.08 -9.74
C PRO A 217 6.13 4.34 -10.34
N ALA A 218 5.14 3.62 -9.84
CA ALA A 218 3.80 3.66 -10.37
C ALA A 218 3.15 5.04 -10.24
N ILE A 219 3.26 5.67 -9.07
CA ILE A 219 2.70 7.00 -8.87
C ILE A 219 3.51 8.09 -9.58
N PHE A 220 4.83 7.95 -9.68
CA PHE A 220 5.66 8.87 -10.49
C PHE A 220 5.38 8.76 -12.00
N GLY A 221 4.78 7.65 -12.44
CA GLY A 221 4.24 7.49 -13.81
C GLY A 221 2.88 8.13 -14.05
N LEU A 222 2.23 8.65 -13.00
CA LEU A 222 0.99 9.41 -13.10
C LEU A 222 1.21 10.90 -12.94
N THR A 223 2.15 11.29 -12.08
CA THR A 223 2.51 12.69 -11.84
C THR A 223 3.96 12.80 -11.40
N GLN A 224 4.62 13.88 -11.80
CA GLN A 224 5.95 14.22 -11.31
C GLN A 224 5.92 15.27 -10.19
N ASP A 225 4.74 15.74 -9.77
CA ASP A 225 4.62 16.66 -8.66
C ASP A 225 4.71 15.90 -7.33
N ALA A 226 5.85 16.05 -6.66
CA ALA A 226 6.11 15.45 -5.35
C ALA A 226 5.03 15.81 -4.29
N TYR A 227 4.36 16.97 -4.41
CA TYR A 227 3.25 17.33 -3.54
C TYR A 227 2.05 16.41 -3.74
N ILE A 228 1.68 16.17 -5.00
CA ILE A 228 0.57 15.30 -5.35
C ILE A 228 0.89 13.86 -4.98
N VAL A 229 2.11 13.40 -5.27
CA VAL A 229 2.58 12.05 -4.88
C VAL A 229 2.48 11.85 -3.36
N LEU A 230 3.02 12.78 -2.57
CA LEU A 230 3.04 12.69 -1.11
C LEU A 230 1.63 12.73 -0.52
N THR A 231 0.78 13.63 -0.99
CA THR A 231 -0.58 13.79 -0.47
C THR A 231 -1.47 12.61 -0.85
N ALA A 232 -1.43 12.16 -2.10
CA ALA A 232 -2.18 10.98 -2.55
C ALA A 232 -1.80 9.73 -1.74
N ASN A 233 -0.51 9.53 -1.51
CA ASN A 233 0.03 8.42 -0.74
C ASN A 233 -0.38 8.49 0.74
N ALA A 234 -0.27 9.67 1.36
CA ALA A 234 -0.68 9.87 2.74
C ALA A 234 -2.18 9.60 2.94
N PHE A 235 -3.05 10.17 2.08
CA PHE A 235 -4.48 9.92 2.13
C PHE A 235 -4.84 8.46 1.85
N ALA A 236 -4.12 7.79 0.95
CA ALA A 236 -4.35 6.37 0.64
C ALA A 236 -4.02 5.45 1.82
N LEU A 237 -2.97 5.77 2.60
CA LEU A 237 -2.61 5.02 3.80
C LEU A 237 -3.55 5.30 4.98
N MET A 238 -4.22 6.45 4.98
CA MET A 238 -5.22 6.81 5.99
C MET A 238 -6.49 5.97 5.80
N GLY A 239 -6.89 5.24 6.83
CA GLY A 239 -8.02 4.30 6.76
C GLY A 239 -7.62 2.84 6.52
N LEU A 240 -6.35 2.56 6.25
CA LEU A 240 -5.84 1.21 5.97
C LEU A 240 -6.06 0.24 7.13
N ARG A 241 -5.87 0.71 8.36
CA ARG A 241 -6.18 -0.05 9.57
C ARG A 241 -7.65 -0.49 9.62
N GLN A 242 -8.55 0.39 9.22
CA GLN A 242 -9.99 0.10 9.22
C GLN A 242 -10.36 -0.84 8.07
N LEU A 243 -9.68 -0.73 6.93
CA LEU A 243 -9.76 -1.74 5.88
C LEU A 243 -9.30 -3.12 6.36
N TYR A 244 -8.24 -3.22 7.16
CA TYR A 244 -7.84 -4.52 7.74
C TYR A 244 -8.98 -5.19 8.51
N PHE A 245 -9.67 -4.45 9.39
CA PHE A 245 -10.80 -5.00 10.14
C PHE A 245 -12.07 -5.20 9.31
N LEU A 246 -12.25 -4.39 8.26
CA LEU A 246 -13.39 -4.52 7.36
C LEU A 246 -13.25 -5.74 6.45
N ILE A 247 -12.04 -5.99 5.96
CA ILE A 247 -11.75 -7.01 4.96
C ILE A 247 -11.22 -8.29 5.62
N GLY A 248 -10.87 -8.33 6.91
CA GLY A 248 -10.28 -9.53 7.56
C GLY A 248 -10.94 -10.88 7.19
N GLY A 249 -12.28 -10.95 7.09
CA GLY A 249 -13.00 -12.16 6.63
C GLY A 249 -13.25 -12.26 5.12
N LEU A 250 -13.05 -11.18 4.36
CA LEU A 250 -13.05 -11.12 2.89
C LEU A 250 -11.67 -11.41 2.30
N LEU A 251 -10.56 -11.10 2.99
CA LEU A 251 -9.18 -11.29 2.51
C LEU A 251 -8.90 -12.78 2.26
N GLU A 252 -9.38 -13.66 3.15
CA GLU A 252 -9.34 -15.12 2.96
C GLU A 252 -10.08 -15.59 1.69
N ARG A 253 -10.91 -14.74 1.08
CA ARG A 253 -11.74 -15.06 -0.10
C ARG A 253 -11.23 -14.45 -1.40
N ILE A 254 -10.20 -13.59 -1.39
CA ILE A 254 -9.69 -12.95 -2.61
C ILE A 254 -8.51 -13.75 -3.17
N VAL A 255 -8.81 -14.80 -3.93
CA VAL A 255 -7.82 -15.77 -4.44
C VAL A 255 -6.91 -15.21 -5.54
N TYR A 256 -7.37 -14.23 -6.34
CA TYR A 256 -6.64 -13.78 -7.54
C TYR A 256 -5.99 -12.41 -7.42
N LEU A 257 -5.74 -11.93 -6.21
CA LEU A 257 -5.20 -10.58 -6.02
C LEU A 257 -3.82 -10.40 -6.67
N ASN A 258 -2.91 -11.36 -6.48
CA ASN A 258 -1.58 -11.35 -7.09
C ASN A 258 -1.65 -11.21 -8.62
N VAL A 259 -2.65 -11.84 -9.24
CA VAL A 259 -2.91 -11.74 -10.68
C VAL A 259 -3.37 -10.32 -11.03
N GLY A 260 -4.36 -9.79 -10.33
CA GLY A 260 -4.84 -8.42 -10.56
C GLY A 260 -3.75 -7.36 -10.40
N LEU A 261 -2.91 -7.51 -9.38
CA LEU A 261 -1.77 -6.63 -9.14
C LEU A 261 -0.71 -6.77 -10.24
N SER A 262 -0.36 -7.99 -10.65
CA SER A 262 0.62 -8.21 -11.71
C SER A 262 0.22 -7.51 -13.02
N VAL A 263 -1.07 -7.54 -13.37
CA VAL A 263 -1.61 -6.87 -14.56
C VAL A 263 -1.48 -5.35 -14.45
N ILE A 264 -1.79 -4.79 -13.28
CA ILE A 264 -1.64 -3.34 -13.01
C ILE A 264 -0.17 -2.92 -13.09
N LEU A 265 0.73 -3.66 -12.45
CA LEU A 265 2.17 -3.37 -12.46
C LEU A 265 2.76 -3.46 -13.86
N ALA A 266 2.38 -4.48 -14.65
CA ALA A 266 2.82 -4.62 -16.03
C ALA A 266 2.38 -3.42 -16.88
N PHE A 267 1.10 -3.04 -16.78
CA PHE A 267 0.56 -1.89 -17.50
C PHE A 267 1.29 -0.60 -17.17
N ILE A 268 1.50 -0.33 -15.88
CA ILE A 268 2.19 0.88 -15.43
C ILE A 268 3.67 0.84 -15.83
N GLY A 269 4.33 -0.32 -15.74
CA GLY A 269 5.72 -0.49 -16.18
C GLY A 269 5.91 -0.19 -17.66
N VAL A 270 5.01 -0.69 -18.51
CA VAL A 270 4.99 -0.37 -19.95
C VAL A 270 4.76 1.13 -20.16
N LYS A 271 3.81 1.74 -19.44
CA LYS A 271 3.56 3.17 -19.51
C LYS A 271 4.81 3.99 -19.18
N LEU A 272 5.54 3.64 -18.12
CA LEU A 272 6.78 4.34 -17.75
C LEU A 272 7.84 4.27 -18.84
N ILE A 273 7.98 3.12 -19.51
CA ILE A 273 8.92 2.95 -20.63
C ILE A 273 8.49 3.83 -21.81
N VAL A 274 7.20 3.87 -22.12
CA VAL A 274 6.63 4.72 -23.18
C VAL A 274 6.90 6.21 -22.89
N GLU A 275 6.67 6.66 -21.66
CA GLU A 275 6.96 8.03 -21.22
C GLU A 275 8.45 8.36 -21.31
N ALA A 276 9.33 7.41 -20.97
CA ALA A 276 10.77 7.56 -21.10
C ALA A 276 11.23 7.71 -22.57
N LEU A 277 10.57 6.99 -23.48
CA LEU A 277 10.81 7.07 -24.93
C LEU A 277 10.39 8.45 -25.48
N HIS A 278 9.20 8.93 -25.12
CA HIS A 278 8.75 10.29 -25.46
C HIS A 278 9.74 11.34 -24.90
N GLY A 279 10.18 11.18 -23.65
CA GLY A 279 11.19 12.05 -23.03
C GLY A 279 12.58 12.00 -23.68
N SER A 280 12.86 10.97 -24.49
CA SER A 280 14.10 10.82 -25.27
C SER A 280 13.93 11.25 -26.73
N HIS A 281 12.82 11.92 -27.07
CA HIS A 281 12.43 12.31 -28.44
C HIS A 281 12.25 11.11 -29.40
N ILE A 282 11.94 9.94 -28.85
CA ILE A 282 11.57 8.75 -29.61
C ILE A 282 10.05 8.64 -29.53
N ASP A 283 9.37 9.29 -30.47
CA ASP A 283 7.91 9.23 -30.58
C ASP A 283 7.47 8.04 -31.47
N ASP A 284 8.41 7.53 -32.27
CA ASP A 284 8.22 6.45 -33.23
C ASP A 284 9.22 5.32 -33.05
N LEU A 285 8.72 4.11 -32.79
CA LEU A 285 9.48 2.87 -32.96
C LEU A 285 9.21 2.30 -34.36
N GLY A 286 9.94 2.82 -35.35
CA GLY A 286 9.79 2.41 -36.74
C GLY A 286 8.45 2.87 -37.34
N ALA A 287 7.49 1.95 -37.48
CA ALA A 287 6.15 2.24 -38.04
C ALA A 287 5.04 2.39 -36.98
N ILE A 288 5.38 2.31 -35.69
CA ILE A 288 4.43 2.36 -34.57
C ILE A 288 4.61 3.69 -33.84
N HIS A 289 3.62 4.58 -33.94
CA HIS A 289 3.49 5.75 -33.07
C HIS A 289 3.23 5.29 -31.64
N LEU A 290 4.07 5.72 -30.71
CA LEU A 290 3.91 5.42 -29.29
C LEU A 290 2.66 6.14 -28.73
N PRO A 291 1.67 5.42 -28.19
CA PRO A 291 0.44 6.03 -27.71
C PRO A 291 0.68 6.87 -26.46
N HIS A 292 0.13 8.07 -26.41
CA HIS A 292 0.06 8.84 -25.16
C HIS A 292 -1.00 8.24 -24.24
N ILE A 293 -0.55 7.60 -23.16
CA ILE A 293 -1.44 7.01 -22.16
C ILE A 293 -1.83 8.08 -21.16
N GLY A 294 -2.99 8.70 -21.39
CA GLY A 294 -3.54 9.72 -20.51
C GLY A 294 -3.92 9.18 -19.13
N ILE A 295 -4.01 10.10 -18.15
CA ILE A 295 -4.38 9.80 -16.76
C ILE A 295 -5.72 9.05 -16.69
N LEU A 296 -6.72 9.47 -17.48
CA LEU A 296 -8.04 8.83 -17.53
C LEU A 296 -7.99 7.38 -18.00
N THR A 297 -7.17 7.08 -19.02
CA THR A 297 -7.00 5.71 -19.51
C THR A 297 -6.30 4.83 -18.46
N SER A 298 -5.29 5.36 -17.76
CA SER A 298 -4.64 4.65 -16.67
C SER A 298 -5.61 4.37 -15.52
N LEU A 299 -6.39 5.38 -15.11
CA LEU A 299 -7.36 5.24 -14.02
C LEU A 299 -8.45 4.22 -14.37
N GLY A 300 -9.00 4.29 -15.58
CA GLY A 300 -10.02 3.35 -16.06
C GLY A 300 -9.50 1.91 -16.07
N PHE A 301 -8.26 1.70 -16.53
CA PHE A 301 -7.62 0.38 -16.54
C PHE A 301 -7.42 -0.18 -15.12
N ILE A 302 -6.91 0.64 -14.19
CA ILE A 302 -6.65 0.23 -12.81
C ILE A 302 -7.96 -0.14 -12.11
N VAL A 303 -8.96 0.75 -12.15
CA VAL A 303 -10.27 0.51 -11.52
C VAL A 303 -10.96 -0.71 -12.13
N GLY A 304 -10.92 -0.85 -13.46
CA GLY A 304 -11.48 -2.00 -14.16
C GLY A 304 -10.82 -3.31 -13.74
N THR A 305 -9.49 -3.34 -13.68
CA THR A 305 -8.73 -4.56 -13.30
C THR A 305 -9.05 -4.98 -11.86
N LEU A 306 -9.12 -4.04 -10.93
CA LEU A 306 -9.47 -4.32 -9.53
C LEU A 306 -10.90 -4.81 -9.37
N PHE A 307 -11.83 -4.18 -10.09
CA PHE A 307 -13.22 -4.59 -10.09
C PHE A 307 -13.36 -6.04 -10.58
N VAL A 308 -12.76 -6.37 -11.73
CA VAL A 308 -12.76 -7.73 -12.29
C VAL A 308 -12.11 -8.72 -11.32
N THR A 309 -10.93 -8.41 -10.79
CA THR A 309 -10.20 -9.28 -9.87
C THR A 309 -11.01 -9.57 -8.61
N THR A 310 -11.66 -8.55 -8.05
CA THR A 310 -12.50 -8.69 -6.85
C THR A 310 -13.71 -9.58 -7.13
N VAL A 311 -14.44 -9.31 -8.22
CA VAL A 311 -15.63 -10.07 -8.60
C VAL A 311 -15.27 -11.54 -8.86
N VAL A 312 -14.24 -11.81 -9.67
CA VAL A 312 -13.82 -13.16 -10.02
C VAL A 312 -13.37 -13.94 -8.77
N SER A 313 -12.63 -13.29 -7.86
CA SER A 313 -12.18 -13.95 -6.64
C SER A 313 -13.32 -14.32 -5.70
N LEU A 314 -14.30 -13.41 -5.51
CA LEU A 314 -15.46 -13.66 -4.67
C LEU A 314 -16.36 -14.78 -5.23
N VAL A 315 -16.51 -14.83 -6.56
CA VAL A 315 -17.26 -15.90 -7.24
C VAL A 315 -16.59 -17.24 -7.02
N LYS A 316 -15.26 -17.33 -7.20
CA LYS A 316 -14.50 -18.57 -6.99
C LYS A 316 -14.55 -19.03 -5.53
N SER A 317 -14.27 -18.16 -4.56
CA SER A 317 -14.31 -18.51 -3.15
C SER A 317 -15.69 -19.01 -2.70
N SER A 318 -16.76 -18.39 -3.21
CA SER A 318 -18.14 -18.82 -2.95
C SER A 318 -18.45 -20.19 -3.57
N TYR A 319 -17.92 -20.48 -4.76
CA TYR A 319 -18.07 -21.76 -5.43
C TYR A 319 -17.32 -22.89 -4.69
N ASP A 320 -16.08 -22.64 -4.28
CA ASP A 320 -15.25 -23.62 -3.57
C ASP A 320 -15.83 -23.95 -2.18
N SER A 321 -16.33 -22.93 -1.46
CA SER A 321 -17.04 -23.10 -0.19
C SER A 321 -18.30 -23.99 -0.32
N ARG A 322 -19.07 -23.80 -1.41
CA ARG A 322 -20.26 -24.62 -1.69
C ARG A 322 -19.90 -26.08 -2.02
N ARG A 323 -18.84 -26.31 -2.79
CA ARG A 323 -18.37 -27.67 -3.10
C ARG A 323 -17.86 -28.41 -1.87
N ALA A 324 -17.14 -27.72 -0.99
CA ALA A 324 -16.68 -28.30 0.27
C ALA A 324 -17.85 -28.74 1.16
N ALA A 325 -18.90 -27.91 1.29
CA ALA A 325 -20.11 -28.25 2.04
C ALA A 325 -20.88 -29.45 1.46
N VAL A 326 -20.88 -29.62 0.13
CA VAL A 326 -21.52 -30.78 -0.53
C VAL A 326 -20.72 -32.07 -0.32
N ARG A 327 -19.38 -32.00 -0.29
CA ARG A 327 -18.53 -33.17 0.00
C ARG A 327 -18.71 -33.69 1.42
N VAL A 328 -18.70 -32.79 2.42
CA VAL A 328 -18.92 -33.18 3.83
C VAL A 328 -20.27 -33.88 4.00
N LYS A 329 -21.31 -33.41 3.32
CA LYS A 329 -22.65 -34.02 3.36
C LYS A 329 -22.77 -35.35 2.60
N ALA A 330 -21.80 -35.70 1.76
CA ALA A 330 -21.77 -36.97 1.03
C ALA A 330 -20.97 -38.06 1.77
N ASP A 331 -20.13 -37.66 2.72
CA ASP A 331 -19.31 -38.54 3.56
C ASP A 331 -19.96 -38.85 4.93
N ASP A 332 -21.06 -38.15 5.29
CA ASP A 332 -21.95 -38.42 6.45
C ASP A 332 -23.16 -39.28 6.05
#